data_AF-A0A1M6I5T4-F1
#
_entry.id   AF-A0A1M6I5T4-F1
#
_cell.length_a   1.000
_cell.length_b   1.000
_cell.length_c   1.000
_cell.angle_alpha   90.00
_cell.angle_beta   90.00
_cell.angle_gamma   90.00
#
_symmetry.space_group_name_H-M   'P 1'
#
loop_
_entity.id
_entity.type
_entity.pdbx_description
1 polymer ?
#
loop_
_entity_poly.entity_id
_entity_poly.type
_entity_poly.pdbx_seq_one_letter_code
_entity_poly.pdbx_strand_id
1 'polypeptide(L)'
;MRGGERIKEKEQLIPQMKLLTPLFGSFYPDDRQKDAGHYDENRTQVELLEGKDLAPYEAVIAQMVEKENAFGEEGVCNLMDYFHGRESIKQKVSQAIVSVKQVDGELYGCTTLTLRTNLEGSELKELCDYINGQYSDGWGEGFEQRDIAIDGGVLNVHFWSSGGLQFEKKQILEEKRKMEQRPEHGEGKAIRPKLKLIGKDGNIFAILGRAKAVLCDAGMREEASEMISRVTEAGSYEQALRIVSAYVETELSPAKEQMPDKKSMKKNQPER
;
A
#
# COMPACT_ATOMS: atom_id res chain seq x y z
N MET A 1 -35.62 -30.18 -0.76
CA MET A 1 -34.21 -30.25 -0.36
C MET A 1 -33.60 -28.87 -0.53
N ARG A 2 -32.90 -28.38 0.50
CA ARG A 2 -32.39 -27.00 0.62
C ARG A 2 -31.25 -26.77 -0.38
N GLY A 3 -31.41 -25.81 -1.29
CA GLY A 3 -30.33 -25.29 -2.12
C GLY A 3 -29.58 -24.22 -1.33
N GLY A 4 -28.35 -24.52 -0.92
CA GLY A 4 -27.47 -23.56 -0.26
C GLY A 4 -26.98 -22.51 -1.25
N GLU A 5 -27.37 -21.26 -1.03
CA GLU A 5 -26.76 -20.10 -1.67
C GLU A 5 -25.32 -19.95 -1.15
N ARG A 6 -24.35 -20.24 -2.02
CA ARG A 6 -22.96 -19.84 -1.79
C ARG A 6 -22.85 -18.35 -2.11
N ILE A 7 -22.93 -17.52 -1.07
CA ILE A 7 -22.54 -16.12 -1.12
C ILE A 7 -21.05 -16.10 -1.46
N LYS A 8 -20.70 -15.59 -2.65
CA LYS A 8 -19.31 -15.26 -2.98
C LYS A 8 -18.93 -14.07 -2.12
N GLU A 9 -18.16 -14.30 -1.05
CA GLU A 9 -17.55 -13.25 -0.25
C GLU A 9 -16.69 -12.39 -1.18
N LYS A 10 -17.07 -11.12 -1.35
CA LYS A 10 -16.18 -10.12 -1.91
C LYS A 10 -15.00 -10.04 -0.96
N GLU A 11 -13.78 -10.24 -1.47
CA GLU A 11 -12.54 -9.96 -0.77
C GLU A 11 -12.59 -8.50 -0.32
N GLN A 12 -13.03 -8.25 0.91
CA GLN A 12 -13.04 -6.92 1.50
C GLN A 12 -11.58 -6.58 1.75
N LEU A 13 -11.08 -5.52 1.10
CA LEU A 13 -9.80 -4.94 1.49
C LEU A 13 -9.86 -4.68 2.99
N ILE A 14 -8.92 -5.24 3.72
CA ILE A 14 -8.73 -4.93 5.12
C ILE A 14 -7.88 -3.66 5.15
N PRO A 15 -8.45 -2.47 5.45
CA PRO A 15 -7.69 -1.23 5.37
C PRO A 15 -6.48 -1.27 6.30
N GLN A 16 -5.31 -0.90 5.77
CA GLN A 16 -4.10 -0.76 6.57
C GLN A 16 -3.75 0.71 6.81
N MET A 17 -3.19 0.99 7.99
CA MET A 17 -2.64 2.29 8.36
C MET A 17 -1.24 2.09 8.93
N LYS A 18 -0.25 2.81 8.43
CA LYS A 18 1.10 2.83 9.01
C LYS A 18 1.32 4.08 9.84
N LEU A 19 1.85 3.86 11.04
CA LEU A 19 2.30 4.89 11.96
C LEU A 19 3.82 4.87 11.97
N LEU A 20 4.45 5.99 11.62
CA LEU A 20 5.90 6.10 11.56
C LEU A 20 6.43 6.79 12.82
N THR A 21 7.53 6.29 13.37
CA THR A 21 8.27 6.97 14.43
C THR A 21 9.70 7.24 13.98
N PRO A 22 10.27 8.40 14.34
CA PRO A 22 11.71 8.58 14.27
C PRO A 22 12.42 7.40 14.93
N LEU A 23 13.48 6.91 14.28
CA LEU A 23 14.28 5.80 14.76
C LEU A 23 15.69 6.31 15.07
N PHE A 24 16.25 5.88 16.19
CA PHE A 24 17.59 6.28 16.63
C PHE A 24 18.45 5.04 16.87
N GLY A 25 19.77 5.20 16.82
CA GLY A 25 20.69 4.12 17.12
C GLY A 25 21.91 4.60 17.88
N SER A 26 22.48 3.70 18.67
CA SER A 26 23.76 3.85 19.33
C SER A 26 24.71 2.82 18.73
N PHE A 27 25.73 3.29 18.02
CA PHE A 27 26.77 2.45 17.44
C PHE A 27 28.02 2.46 18.32
N TYR A 28 28.51 1.25 18.59
CA TYR A 28 29.66 0.97 19.42
C TYR A 28 30.72 0.29 18.55
N PRO A 29 31.74 1.03 18.08
CA PRO A 29 32.80 0.46 17.24
C PRO A 29 33.58 -0.64 17.98
N ASP A 30 34.06 -1.64 17.23
CA ASP A 30 35.06 -2.58 17.72
C ASP A 30 36.33 -1.80 18.12
N ASP A 31 36.91 -2.09 19.29
CA ASP A 31 38.21 -1.55 19.76
C ASP A 31 39.38 -1.97 18.82
N ARG A 32 39.48 -1.42 17.59
CA ARG A 32 40.57 -1.75 16.64
C ARG A 32 41.77 -0.80 16.71
N GLN A 33 41.84 0.06 17.71
CA GLN A 33 43.03 0.86 18.00
C GLN A 33 43.38 0.81 19.50
N LYS A 34 43.78 -0.37 19.98
CA LYS A 34 44.71 -0.45 21.11
C LYS A 34 46.13 -0.36 20.57
N ASP A 35 46.50 0.83 20.07
CA ASP A 35 47.91 1.19 20.05
C ASP A 35 48.38 1.25 21.50
N ALA A 36 49.28 0.34 21.84
CA ALA A 36 49.77 0.13 23.19
C ALA A 36 50.35 1.42 23.78
N GLY A 37 49.65 2.05 24.74
CA GLY A 37 50.28 3.08 25.57
C GLY A 37 49.38 4.07 26.31
N HIS A 38 48.13 4.27 25.90
CA HIS A 38 47.24 5.22 26.58
C HIS A 38 45.89 4.58 26.88
N TYR A 39 45.66 4.27 28.16
CA TYR A 39 44.32 4.04 28.68
C TYR A 39 43.60 5.39 28.68
N ASP A 40 42.82 5.67 27.63
CA ASP A 40 41.85 6.75 27.70
C ASP A 40 40.67 6.25 28.56
N GLU A 41 40.54 6.84 29.74
CA GLU A 41 39.51 6.57 30.73
C GLU A 41 38.13 7.12 30.28
N ASN A 42 38.09 7.88 29.18
CA ASN A 42 36.87 8.43 28.61
C ASN A 42 36.30 7.53 27.52
N ARG A 43 35.41 6.63 27.95
CA ARG A 43 34.25 6.07 27.22
C ARG A 43 34.50 5.53 25.81
N THR A 44 34.13 4.26 25.61
CA THR A 44 33.70 3.72 24.31
C THR A 44 32.99 4.81 23.50
N GLN A 45 33.58 5.25 22.39
CA GLN A 45 33.02 6.33 21.59
C GLN A 45 31.70 5.84 20.99
N VAL A 46 30.57 6.27 21.57
CA VAL A 46 29.25 5.92 21.06
C VAL A 46 28.88 6.91 19.97
N GLU A 47 28.67 6.42 18.76
CA GLU A 47 28.16 7.22 17.66
C GLU A 47 26.62 7.15 17.67
N LEU A 48 25.98 8.32 17.71
CA LEU A 48 24.52 8.42 17.66
C LEU A 48 24.08 8.51 16.19
N LEU A 49 23.22 7.59 15.79
CA LEU A 49 22.71 7.46 14.43
C LEU A 49 21.24 7.88 14.40
N GLU A 50 20.86 8.66 13.39
CA GLU A 50 19.46 8.99 13.10
C GLU A 50 18.95 8.11 11.94
N GLY A 51 17.65 8.21 11.62
CA GLY A 51 17.02 7.35 10.61
C GLY A 51 17.75 7.29 9.27
N LYS A 52 18.41 8.38 8.82
CA LYS A 52 19.20 8.41 7.58
C LYS A 52 20.46 7.57 7.67
N ASP A 53 21.13 7.59 8.81
CA ASP A 53 22.33 6.82 9.06
C ASP A 53 21.99 5.34 9.30
N LEU A 54 20.77 5.06 9.78
CA LEU A 54 20.26 3.70 9.98
C LEU A 54 19.75 3.03 8.70
N ALA A 55 19.41 3.80 7.67
CA ALA A 55 18.83 3.30 6.42
C ALA A 55 19.65 2.20 5.72
N PRO A 56 21.00 2.27 5.64
CA PRO A 56 21.81 1.19 5.10
C PRO A 56 21.68 -0.14 5.87
N TYR A 57 21.26 -0.09 7.14
CA TYR A 57 21.11 -1.25 8.02
C TYR A 57 19.67 -1.77 8.07
N GLU A 58 18.75 -1.28 7.23
CA GLU A 58 17.33 -1.69 7.22
C GLU A 58 17.15 -3.21 7.29
N ALA A 59 17.88 -3.96 6.45
CA ALA A 59 17.71 -5.40 6.36
C ALA A 59 18.08 -6.15 7.66
N VAL A 60 19.12 -5.72 8.37
CA VAL A 60 19.53 -6.37 9.64
C VAL A 60 18.64 -5.93 10.80
N ILE A 61 18.22 -4.66 10.80
CA ILE A 61 17.27 -4.13 11.79
C ILE A 61 15.91 -4.83 11.62
N ALA A 62 15.41 -4.98 10.38
CA ALA A 62 14.17 -5.67 10.08
C ALA A 62 14.18 -7.13 10.56
N GLN A 63 15.27 -7.86 10.32
CA GLN A 63 15.43 -9.22 10.85
C GLN A 63 15.42 -9.25 12.39
N MET A 64 15.99 -8.24 13.03
CA MET A 64 15.97 -8.13 14.47
C MET A 64 14.55 -7.88 15.00
N VAL A 65 13.79 -7.03 14.31
CA VAL A 65 12.38 -6.75 14.63
C VAL A 65 11.53 -7.99 14.45
N GLU A 66 11.76 -8.79 13.40
CA GLU A 66 11.10 -10.08 13.21
C GLU A 66 11.38 -11.05 14.36
N LYS A 67 12.63 -11.11 14.84
CA LYS A 67 13.00 -11.93 16.01
C LYS A 67 12.28 -11.48 17.27
N GLU A 68 12.19 -10.18 17.52
CA GLU A 68 11.40 -9.66 18.64
C GLU A 68 9.92 -10.01 18.50
N ASN A 69 9.36 -9.79 17.31
CA ASN A 69 7.98 -10.13 17.03
C ASN A 69 7.69 -11.63 17.20
N ALA A 70 8.68 -12.52 17.09
CA ALA A 70 8.48 -13.95 17.29
C ALA A 70 8.22 -14.36 18.76
N PHE A 71 8.41 -13.45 19.73
CA PHE A 71 8.10 -13.70 21.15
C PHE A 71 6.62 -13.47 21.52
N GLY A 72 5.75 -13.20 20.54
CA GLY A 72 4.30 -13.09 20.77
C GLY A 72 3.67 -14.43 21.20
N GLU A 73 2.68 -14.37 22.08
CA GLU A 73 2.04 -15.57 22.68
C GLU A 73 1.40 -16.51 21.64
N GLU A 74 0.85 -15.97 20.55
CA GLU A 74 0.20 -16.73 19.47
C GLU A 74 0.92 -16.61 18.11
N GLY A 75 2.23 -16.33 18.13
CA GLY A 75 3.06 -16.17 16.94
C GLY A 75 3.64 -14.76 16.81
N VAL A 76 3.24 -14.01 15.78
CA VAL A 76 3.73 -12.63 15.60
C VAL A 76 3.14 -11.74 16.70
N CYS A 77 4.00 -11.03 17.43
CA CYS A 77 3.63 -10.10 18.48
C CYS A 77 2.68 -9.03 17.92
N ASN A 78 1.42 -9.14 18.33
CA ASN A 78 0.39 -8.18 18.01
C ASN A 78 0.15 -7.30 19.24
N LEU A 79 0.50 -6.02 19.14
CA LEU A 79 0.35 -5.09 20.27
C LEU A 79 -1.12 -4.97 20.71
N MET A 80 -2.10 -5.25 19.83
CA MET A 80 -3.51 -5.20 20.21
C MET A 80 -3.91 -6.27 21.24
N ASP A 81 -3.15 -7.36 21.38
CA ASP A 81 -3.44 -8.42 22.35
C ASP A 81 -3.25 -7.91 23.79
N TYR A 82 -2.40 -6.90 23.98
CA TYR A 82 -2.08 -6.25 25.25
C TYR A 82 -2.78 -4.90 25.43
N PHE A 83 -3.64 -4.51 24.50
CA PHE A 83 -4.31 -3.22 24.56
C PHE A 83 -5.46 -3.24 25.59
N HIS A 84 -5.41 -2.34 26.58
CA HIS A 84 -6.43 -2.22 27.62
C HIS A 84 -7.25 -0.93 27.56
N GLY A 85 -7.11 -0.15 26.50
CA GLY A 85 -7.90 1.08 26.29
C GLY A 85 -9.33 0.82 25.83
N ARG A 86 -9.94 1.80 25.16
CA ARG A 86 -11.35 1.78 24.77
C ARG A 86 -11.73 0.55 23.93
N GLU A 87 -12.88 -0.03 24.28
CA GLU A 87 -13.46 -1.16 23.57
C GLU A 87 -13.74 -0.86 22.09
N SER A 88 -14.08 0.40 21.76
CA SER A 88 -14.27 0.81 20.37
C SER A 88 -12.99 0.65 19.54
N ILE A 89 -11.81 0.87 20.11
CA ILE A 89 -10.53 0.67 19.40
C ILE A 89 -10.29 -0.82 19.16
N LYS A 90 -10.53 -1.67 20.16
CA LYS A 90 -10.41 -3.14 20.04
C LYS A 90 -11.31 -3.73 18.95
N GLN A 91 -12.52 -3.19 18.83
CA GLN A 91 -13.45 -3.61 17.77
C GLN A 91 -13.02 -3.11 16.39
N LYS A 92 -12.30 -1.99 16.31
CA LYS A 92 -11.91 -1.35 15.04
C LYS A 92 -10.53 -1.75 14.55
N VAL A 93 -9.63 -2.19 15.42
CA VAL A 93 -8.24 -2.55 15.08
C VAL A 93 -8.02 -4.01 15.43
N SER A 94 -7.75 -4.83 14.43
CA SER A 94 -7.50 -6.25 14.65
C SER A 94 -6.03 -6.55 14.93
N GLN A 95 -5.10 -5.78 14.36
CA GLN A 95 -3.67 -5.99 14.55
C GLN A 95 -2.91 -4.67 14.60
N ALA A 96 -1.81 -4.67 15.35
CA ALA A 96 -0.80 -3.63 15.38
C ALA A 96 0.58 -4.31 15.44
N ILE A 97 1.24 -4.39 14.28
CA ILE A 97 2.51 -5.13 14.12
C ILE A 97 3.66 -4.14 13.91
N VAL A 98 4.72 -4.28 14.71
CA VAL A 98 5.92 -3.44 14.62
C VAL A 98 6.83 -3.92 13.49
N SER A 99 7.44 -2.98 12.78
CA SER A 99 8.34 -3.16 11.65
C SER A 99 9.25 -1.93 11.54
N VAL A 100 10.15 -1.91 10.57
CA VAL A 100 10.81 -0.69 10.09
C VAL A 100 10.38 -0.39 8.66
N LYS A 101 10.47 0.87 8.25
CA LYS A 101 10.14 1.29 6.88
C LYS A 101 11.03 2.44 6.46
N GLN A 102 11.69 2.29 5.32
CA GLN A 102 12.38 3.41 4.68
C GLN A 102 11.39 4.34 3.95
N VAL A 103 11.53 5.65 4.15
CA VAL A 103 10.80 6.72 3.44
C VAL A 103 11.80 7.80 3.05
N ASP A 104 11.88 8.12 1.75
CA ASP A 104 12.76 9.17 1.21
C ASP A 104 14.23 9.08 1.67
N GLY A 105 14.74 7.85 1.83
CA GLY A 105 16.12 7.56 2.25
C GLY A 105 16.35 7.53 3.76
N GLU A 106 15.33 7.77 4.57
CA GLU A 106 15.37 7.74 6.04
C GLU A 106 14.60 6.54 6.58
N LEU A 107 15.18 5.82 7.55
CA LEU A 107 14.56 4.67 8.20
C LEU A 107 13.71 5.10 9.39
N TYR A 108 12.47 4.63 9.43
CA TYR A 108 11.52 4.87 10.51
C TYR A 108 11.17 3.57 11.21
N GLY A 109 10.88 3.65 12.52
CA GLY A 109 10.05 2.66 13.18
C GLY A 109 8.64 2.72 12.58
N CYS A 110 8.00 1.58 12.41
CA CYS A 110 6.72 1.51 11.70
C CYS A 110 5.77 0.52 12.38
N THR A 111 4.65 1.00 12.91
CA THR A 111 3.55 0.12 13.32
C THR A 111 2.49 0.07 12.22
N THR A 112 2.26 -1.13 11.68
CA THR A 112 1.19 -1.38 10.72
C THR A 112 -0.08 -1.82 11.46
N LEU A 113 -1.12 -1.00 11.37
CA LEU A 113 -2.44 -1.27 11.89
C LEU A 113 -3.31 -1.94 10.83
N THR A 114 -3.91 -3.08 11.18
CA THR A 114 -4.96 -3.73 10.39
C THR A 114 -6.30 -3.28 10.93
N LEU A 115 -7.05 -2.50 10.14
CA LEU A 115 -8.30 -1.87 10.55
C LEU A 115 -9.50 -2.65 10.03
N ARG A 116 -10.52 -2.83 10.89
CA ARG A 116 -11.87 -3.28 10.50
C ARG A 116 -12.72 -2.09 10.06
N THR A 117 -12.55 -0.94 10.70
CA THR A 117 -13.18 0.33 10.32
C THR A 117 -12.27 1.51 10.67
N ASN A 118 -12.62 2.72 10.20
CA ASN A 118 -11.83 3.92 10.46
C ASN A 118 -11.80 4.30 11.94
N LEU A 119 -10.64 4.74 12.42
CA LEU A 119 -10.47 5.35 13.74
C LEU A 119 -10.83 6.83 13.71
N GLU A 120 -11.54 7.29 14.73
CA GLU A 120 -11.73 8.71 15.01
C GLU A 120 -10.45 9.35 15.54
N GLY A 121 -10.36 10.69 15.51
CA GLY A 121 -9.14 11.39 15.95
C GLY A 121 -8.75 11.09 17.40
N SER A 122 -9.72 10.97 18.31
CA SER A 122 -9.47 10.62 19.71
C SER A 122 -9.01 9.16 19.86
N GLU A 123 -9.58 8.24 19.07
CA GLU A 123 -9.21 6.81 19.04
C GLU A 123 -7.80 6.62 18.52
N LEU A 124 -7.47 7.29 17.42
CA LEU A 124 -6.13 7.28 16.86
C LEU A 124 -5.11 7.84 17.86
N LYS A 125 -5.45 8.95 18.54
CA LYS A 125 -4.56 9.52 19.56
C LYS A 125 -4.28 8.53 20.69
N GLU A 126 -5.31 7.93 21.27
CA GLU A 126 -5.16 6.96 22.36
C GLU A 126 -4.34 5.74 21.93
N LEU A 127 -4.58 5.23 20.72
CA LEU A 127 -3.80 4.12 20.17
C LEU A 127 -2.34 4.52 19.96
N CYS A 128 -2.07 5.76 19.56
CA CYS A 128 -0.70 6.27 19.42
C CYS A 128 -0.02 6.45 20.78
N ASP A 129 -0.72 7.01 21.76
CA ASP A 129 -0.20 7.12 23.13
C ASP A 129 0.15 5.71 23.67
N TYR A 130 -0.69 4.71 23.39
CA TYR A 130 -0.42 3.32 23.72
C TYR A 130 0.80 2.74 23.01
N ILE A 131 0.90 2.88 21.68
CA ILE A 131 2.04 2.36 20.91
C ILE A 131 3.34 3.03 21.35
N ASN A 132 3.31 4.34 21.61
CA ASN A 132 4.48 5.04 22.15
C ASN A 132 4.85 4.53 23.55
N GLY A 133 3.86 4.16 24.37
CA GLY A 133 4.05 3.42 25.62
C GLY A 133 4.76 2.08 25.39
N GLN A 134 4.29 1.28 24.41
CA GLN A 134 4.91 0.00 24.03
C GLN A 134 6.32 0.15 23.42
N TYR A 135 6.69 1.33 22.92
CA TYR A 135 8.06 1.61 22.50
C TYR A 135 8.93 2.04 23.68
N SER A 136 8.35 2.77 24.63
CA SER A 136 9.06 3.18 25.85
C SER A 136 9.33 2.04 26.81
N ASP A 137 8.41 1.08 26.83
CA ASP A 137 8.28 0.00 27.81
C ASP A 137 7.67 -1.23 27.11
N GLY A 138 7.89 -2.43 27.62
CA GLY A 138 7.37 -3.65 27.00
C GLY A 138 8.12 -4.04 25.73
N TRP A 139 7.49 -3.89 24.55
CA TRP A 139 8.08 -4.37 23.28
C TRP A 139 9.41 -3.68 22.97
N GLY A 140 9.44 -2.35 23.09
CA GLY A 140 10.64 -1.55 22.81
C GLY A 140 11.77 -1.81 23.81
N GLU A 141 11.44 -2.00 25.09
CA GLU A 141 12.43 -2.39 26.10
C GLU A 141 13.06 -3.75 25.76
N GLY A 142 12.24 -4.75 25.43
CA GLY A 142 12.73 -6.07 25.01
C GLY A 142 13.63 -6.00 23.78
N PHE A 143 13.28 -5.12 22.84
CA PHE A 143 14.04 -4.94 21.60
C PHE A 143 15.39 -4.26 21.85
N GLU A 144 15.42 -3.19 22.66
CA GLU A 144 16.62 -2.41 22.95
C GLU A 144 17.69 -3.20 23.70
N GLN A 145 17.31 -4.25 24.43
CA GLN A 145 18.24 -5.17 25.10
C GLN A 145 19.06 -6.05 24.15
N ARG A 146 18.81 -6.00 22.83
CA ARG A 146 19.46 -6.89 21.88
C ARG A 146 20.44 -6.16 20.96
N ASP A 147 21.70 -6.51 21.11
CA ASP A 147 22.80 -6.06 20.28
C ASP A 147 22.68 -6.59 18.85
N ILE A 148 22.81 -5.69 17.88
CA ILE A 148 22.87 -6.04 16.45
C ILE A 148 24.32 -5.94 16.00
N ALA A 149 24.98 -7.09 15.83
CA ALA A 149 26.34 -7.12 15.28
C ALA A 149 26.34 -6.68 13.81
N ILE A 150 27.13 -5.65 13.50
CA ILE A 150 27.34 -5.13 12.14
C ILE A 150 28.84 -5.06 11.85
N ASP A 151 29.22 -4.74 10.61
CA ASP A 151 30.63 -4.58 10.30
C ASP A 151 31.22 -3.41 11.09
N GLY A 152 32.33 -3.69 11.79
CA GLY A 152 33.04 -2.69 12.58
C GLY A 152 32.46 -2.40 13.96
N GLY A 153 31.43 -3.08 14.44
CA GLY A 153 30.93 -2.90 15.81
C GLY A 153 29.54 -3.45 16.10
N VAL A 154 28.94 -2.93 17.17
CA VAL A 154 27.59 -3.29 17.65
C VAL A 154 26.65 -2.10 17.51
N LEU A 155 25.45 -2.35 17.01
CA LEU A 155 24.38 -1.36 16.88
C LEU A 155 23.23 -1.70 17.82
N ASN A 156 22.82 -0.74 18.64
CA ASN A 156 21.57 -0.78 19.40
C ASN A 156 20.59 0.21 18.77
N VAL A 157 19.34 -0.20 18.56
CA VAL A 157 18.33 0.62 17.88
C VAL A 157 17.17 0.91 18.83
N HIS A 158 16.75 2.17 18.86
CA HIS A 158 15.76 2.71 19.78
C HIS A 158 14.51 3.18 19.03
N PHE A 159 13.37 2.56 19.32
CA PHE A 159 12.07 2.90 18.73
C PHE A 159 11.37 4.05 19.45
N TRP A 160 11.70 4.24 20.73
CA TRP A 160 11.10 5.29 21.53
C TRP A 160 11.72 6.66 21.23
N SER A 161 10.88 7.69 21.15
CA SER A 161 11.34 9.06 21.09
C SER A 161 10.37 10.00 21.81
N SER A 162 10.90 11.09 22.35
CA SER A 162 10.09 12.15 22.97
C SER A 162 9.24 12.94 21.96
N GLY A 163 9.54 12.82 20.66
CA GLY A 163 8.82 13.49 19.56
C GLY A 163 7.48 12.83 19.20
N GLY A 164 7.21 11.62 19.68
CA GLY A 164 5.97 10.88 19.43
C GLY A 164 5.81 10.36 18.00
N LEU A 165 4.65 9.73 17.74
CA LEU A 165 4.31 9.14 16.43
C LEU A 165 4.01 10.19 15.37
N GLN A 166 4.68 10.05 14.22
CA GLN A 166 4.43 10.84 13.02
C GLN A 166 3.48 10.11 12.07
N PHE A 167 2.46 10.82 11.65
CA PHE A 167 1.41 10.26 10.81
C PHE A 167 1.73 10.44 9.34
N GLU A 168 2.10 9.36 8.68
CA GLU A 168 2.07 9.32 7.22
C GLU A 168 0.68 8.83 6.77
N LYS A 169 -0.25 9.78 6.56
CA LYS A 169 -1.58 9.56 5.93
C LYS A 169 -1.52 9.02 4.49
N LYS A 170 -0.40 8.42 4.06
CA LYS A 170 -0.19 7.99 2.68
C LYS A 170 -0.83 6.63 2.36
N GLN A 171 -1.04 5.72 3.32
CA GLN A 171 -1.41 4.34 2.97
C GLN A 171 -2.89 4.08 2.65
N ILE A 172 -3.84 4.67 3.40
CA ILE A 172 -5.27 4.55 3.02
C ILE A 172 -5.50 5.15 1.63
N LEU A 173 -4.76 6.21 1.30
CA LEU A 173 -4.82 6.86 0.00
C LEU A 173 -4.02 6.11 -1.06
N GLU A 174 -2.89 5.46 -0.76
CA GLU A 174 -2.14 4.68 -1.75
C GLU A 174 -2.82 3.37 -2.11
N GLU A 175 -3.50 2.69 -1.20
CA GLU A 175 -4.25 1.48 -1.55
C GLU A 175 -5.56 1.83 -2.27
N LYS A 176 -6.26 2.88 -1.82
CA LYS A 176 -7.36 3.47 -2.60
C LYS A 176 -6.88 3.98 -3.94
N ARG A 177 -5.75 4.69 -4.02
CA ARG A 177 -5.14 5.14 -5.29
C ARG A 177 -4.64 3.98 -6.12
N LYS A 178 -4.11 2.90 -5.58
CA LYS A 178 -3.75 1.71 -6.37
C LYS A 178 -4.99 1.00 -6.91
N MET A 179 -6.18 1.25 -6.35
CA MET A 179 -7.47 0.76 -6.85
C MET A 179 -8.22 1.76 -7.73
N GLU A 180 -8.11 3.06 -7.49
CA GLU A 180 -8.59 4.19 -8.33
C GLU A 180 -7.61 4.46 -9.50
N GLN A 181 -6.37 3.97 -9.40
CA GLN A 181 -5.33 3.92 -10.45
C GLN A 181 -5.08 2.50 -10.95
N ARG A 182 -5.90 1.50 -10.55
CA ARG A 182 -6.26 0.49 -11.56
C ARG A 182 -6.93 1.33 -12.64
N PRO A 183 -6.50 1.26 -13.91
CA PRO A 183 -7.05 2.16 -14.90
C PRO A 183 -8.55 1.91 -15.01
N GLU A 184 -9.31 2.79 -14.37
CA GLU A 184 -10.57 3.28 -14.89
C GLU A 184 -10.15 3.85 -16.24
N HIS A 185 -10.28 3.04 -17.29
CA HIS A 185 -9.82 3.35 -18.64
C HIS A 185 -10.68 4.48 -19.21
N GLY A 186 -10.52 5.68 -18.64
CA GLY A 186 -10.77 6.94 -19.28
C GLY A 186 -9.76 7.09 -20.41
N GLU A 187 -10.24 6.88 -21.63
CA GLU A 187 -9.89 7.65 -22.82
C GLU A 187 -8.42 8.10 -22.95
N GLY A 188 -7.48 7.17 -22.80
CA GLY A 188 -6.05 7.42 -22.96
C GLY A 188 -5.40 6.40 -23.88
N LYS A 189 -5.60 6.54 -25.21
CA LYS A 189 -4.78 6.01 -26.32
C LYS A 189 -4.18 4.58 -26.22
N ALA A 190 -4.86 3.62 -25.60
CA ALA A 190 -4.62 2.21 -25.89
C ALA A 190 -4.99 1.95 -27.36
N ILE A 191 -4.13 1.28 -28.13
CA ILE A 191 -4.44 0.87 -29.50
C ILE A 191 -5.55 -0.17 -29.41
N ARG A 192 -6.80 0.26 -29.58
CA ARG A 192 -7.97 -0.63 -29.60
C ARG A 192 -8.16 -1.13 -31.01
N PRO A 193 -7.97 -2.44 -31.28
CA PRO A 193 -8.13 -2.93 -32.63
C PRO A 193 -9.62 -2.92 -33.02
N LYS A 194 -9.90 -2.72 -34.31
CA LYS A 194 -11.26 -2.49 -34.82
C LYS A 194 -12.03 -3.80 -34.95
N LEU A 195 -13.17 -3.90 -34.27
CA LEU A 195 -14.11 -5.00 -34.35
C LEU A 195 -15.38 -4.59 -35.10
N LYS A 196 -15.58 -5.18 -36.28
CA LYS A 196 -16.79 -4.98 -37.09
C LYS A 196 -17.96 -5.79 -36.53
N LEU A 197 -19.01 -5.09 -36.07
CA LEU A 197 -20.23 -5.69 -35.51
C LEU A 197 -21.43 -5.61 -36.46
N ILE A 198 -21.49 -4.62 -37.37
CA ILE A 198 -22.62 -4.43 -38.29
C ILE A 198 -22.68 -5.59 -39.30
N GLY A 199 -23.88 -6.17 -39.47
CA GLY A 199 -24.13 -7.27 -40.41
C GLY A 199 -23.66 -8.66 -39.95
N LYS A 200 -23.33 -8.82 -38.66
CA LYS A 200 -22.90 -10.09 -38.06
C LYS A 200 -23.82 -10.53 -36.91
N ASP A 201 -23.72 -11.80 -36.53
CA ASP A 201 -24.45 -12.37 -35.39
C ASP A 201 -24.17 -11.56 -34.10
N GLY A 202 -25.24 -11.04 -33.50
CA GLY A 202 -25.24 -10.26 -32.27
C GLY A 202 -25.12 -11.10 -30.99
N ASN A 203 -25.07 -12.43 -31.08
CA ASN A 203 -24.84 -13.26 -29.90
C ASN A 203 -23.50 -12.91 -29.22
N ILE A 204 -23.52 -12.73 -27.89
CA ILE A 204 -22.33 -12.31 -27.13
C ILE A 204 -21.15 -13.27 -27.27
N PHE A 205 -21.41 -14.57 -27.37
CA PHE A 205 -20.36 -15.56 -27.59
C PHE A 205 -19.71 -15.42 -28.96
N ALA A 206 -20.48 -15.04 -29.98
CA ALA A 206 -19.97 -14.76 -31.32
C ALA A 206 -19.18 -13.44 -31.34
N ILE A 207 -19.62 -12.43 -30.58
CA ILE A 207 -18.89 -11.16 -30.40
C ILE A 207 -17.56 -11.39 -29.67
N LEU A 208 -17.58 -12.14 -28.58
CA LEU A 208 -16.40 -12.55 -27.81
C LEU A 208 -15.36 -13.28 -28.65
N GLY A 209 -15.79 -14.28 -29.42
CA GLY A 209 -14.89 -15.05 -30.28
C GLY A 209 -14.17 -14.17 -31.30
N ARG A 210 -14.89 -13.20 -31.89
CA ARG A 210 -14.31 -12.23 -32.83
C ARG A 210 -13.41 -11.21 -32.13
N ALA A 211 -13.81 -10.70 -30.97
CA ALA A 211 -13.00 -9.77 -30.18
C ALA A 211 -11.67 -10.42 -29.76
N LYS A 212 -11.71 -11.68 -29.31
CA LYS A 212 -10.51 -12.47 -28.99
C LYS A 212 -9.57 -12.61 -30.19
N ALA A 213 -10.11 -12.97 -31.36
CA ALA A 213 -9.31 -13.11 -32.57
C ALA A 213 -8.59 -11.80 -32.92
N VAL A 214 -9.35 -10.69 -32.90
CA VAL A 214 -8.86 -9.34 -33.20
C VAL A 214 -7.77 -8.87 -32.21
N LEU A 215 -7.90 -9.19 -30.92
CA LEU A 215 -6.88 -8.88 -29.91
C LEU A 215 -5.64 -9.77 -30.06
N CYS A 216 -5.81 -11.07 -30.32
CA CYS A 216 -4.70 -11.98 -30.56
C CYS A 216 -3.88 -11.60 -31.80
N ASP A 217 -4.54 -11.16 -32.88
CA ASP A 217 -3.91 -10.69 -34.12
C ASP A 217 -3.11 -9.39 -33.90
N ALA A 218 -3.51 -8.60 -32.90
CA ALA A 218 -2.79 -7.39 -32.46
C ALA A 218 -1.69 -7.66 -31.42
N GLY A 219 -1.43 -8.92 -31.06
CA GLY A 219 -0.45 -9.30 -30.03
C GLY A 219 -0.94 -9.13 -28.59
N MET A 220 -2.20 -8.75 -28.38
CA MET A 220 -2.82 -8.44 -27.08
C MET A 220 -3.46 -9.69 -26.45
N ARG A 221 -2.65 -10.74 -26.25
CA ARG A 221 -3.15 -12.05 -25.77
C ARG A 221 -3.60 -12.02 -24.31
N GLU A 222 -2.94 -11.22 -23.48
CA GLU A 222 -3.26 -11.09 -22.07
C GLU A 222 -4.59 -10.36 -21.88
N GLU A 223 -4.78 -9.28 -22.63
CA GLU A 223 -6.03 -8.49 -22.68
C GLU A 223 -7.19 -9.32 -23.23
N ALA A 224 -6.94 -10.19 -24.22
CA ALA A 224 -7.94 -11.12 -24.73
C ALA A 224 -8.39 -12.12 -23.64
N SER A 225 -7.46 -12.64 -22.84
CA SER A 225 -7.78 -13.55 -21.74
C SER A 225 -8.56 -12.85 -20.63
N GLU A 226 -8.11 -11.64 -20.25
CA GLU A 226 -8.78 -10.81 -19.24
C GLU A 226 -10.20 -10.44 -19.66
N MET A 227 -10.38 -9.96 -20.90
CA MET A 227 -11.69 -9.62 -21.46
C MET A 227 -12.66 -10.81 -21.38
N ILE A 228 -12.19 -12.03 -21.71
CA ILE A 228 -13.03 -13.24 -21.63
C ILE A 228 -13.45 -13.54 -20.19
N SER A 229 -12.52 -13.43 -19.23
CA SER A 229 -12.85 -13.62 -17.82
C SER A 229 -13.93 -12.65 -17.38
N ARG A 230 -13.74 -11.36 -17.69
CA ARG A 230 -14.66 -10.28 -17.30
C ARG A 230 -16.05 -10.44 -17.92
N VAL A 231 -16.13 -10.84 -19.19
CA VAL A 231 -17.42 -11.07 -19.84
C VAL A 231 -18.11 -12.34 -19.31
N THR A 232 -17.35 -13.37 -18.95
CA THR A 232 -17.91 -14.59 -18.34
C THR A 232 -18.51 -14.29 -16.96
N GLU A 233 -17.99 -13.29 -16.26
CA GLU A 233 -18.51 -12.77 -15.00
C GLU A 233 -19.63 -11.72 -15.18
N ALA A 234 -19.90 -11.28 -16.40
CA ALA A 234 -20.93 -10.28 -16.68
C ALA A 234 -22.33 -10.89 -16.48
N GLY A 235 -23.16 -10.21 -15.69
CA GLY A 235 -24.53 -10.65 -15.40
C GLY A 235 -25.55 -10.27 -16.48
N SER A 236 -25.15 -9.50 -17.49
CA SER A 236 -26.04 -9.10 -18.57
C SER A 236 -25.31 -8.89 -19.90
N TYR A 237 -26.06 -9.04 -20.99
CA TYR A 237 -25.59 -8.79 -22.35
C TYR A 237 -25.01 -7.38 -22.52
N GLU A 238 -25.63 -6.37 -21.91
CA GLU A 238 -25.15 -4.98 -21.96
C GLU A 238 -23.87 -4.74 -21.16
N GLN A 239 -23.71 -5.42 -20.02
CA GLN A 239 -22.45 -5.38 -19.27
C GLN A 239 -21.33 -6.06 -20.08
N ALA A 240 -21.63 -7.19 -20.71
CA ALA A 240 -20.72 -7.89 -21.58
C ALA A 240 -20.28 -7.03 -22.78
N LEU A 241 -21.21 -6.35 -23.45
CA LEU A 241 -20.89 -5.43 -24.54
C LEU A 241 -20.02 -4.25 -24.08
N ARG A 242 -20.32 -3.66 -22.92
CA ARG A 242 -19.50 -2.58 -22.34
C ARG A 242 -18.07 -3.03 -22.08
N ILE A 243 -17.90 -4.23 -21.53
CA ILE A 243 -16.58 -4.82 -21.30
C ILE A 243 -15.86 -5.02 -22.63
N VAL A 244 -16.49 -5.67 -23.63
CA VAL A 244 -15.88 -5.85 -24.96
C VAL A 244 -15.46 -4.50 -25.57
N SER A 245 -16.31 -3.48 -25.50
CA SER A 245 -16.01 -2.14 -26.04
C SER A 245 -14.84 -1.41 -25.34
N ALA A 246 -14.42 -1.86 -24.16
CA ALA A 246 -13.24 -1.34 -23.49
C ALA A 246 -11.94 -1.82 -24.14
N TYR A 247 -11.97 -3.01 -24.77
CA TYR A 247 -10.80 -3.65 -25.38
C TYR A 247 -10.73 -3.48 -26.90
N VAL A 248 -11.88 -3.37 -27.59
CA VAL A 248 -11.94 -3.25 -29.05
C VAL A 248 -12.80 -2.05 -29.46
N GLU A 249 -12.42 -1.39 -30.55
CA GLU A 249 -13.19 -0.28 -31.13
C GLU A 249 -14.28 -0.83 -32.05
N THR A 250 -15.53 -0.38 -31.92
CA THR A 250 -16.64 -0.88 -32.75
C THR A 250 -17.31 0.25 -33.51
N GLU A 251 -17.95 -0.06 -34.63
CA GLU A 251 -18.71 0.91 -35.43
C GLU A 251 -19.96 1.48 -34.71
N LEU A 252 -20.28 0.98 -33.51
CA LEU A 252 -21.37 1.46 -32.65
C LEU A 252 -20.87 2.37 -31.50
N SER A 253 -19.55 2.59 -31.39
CA SER A 253 -18.99 3.55 -30.46
C SER A 253 -19.43 4.97 -30.87
N PRO A 254 -19.81 5.85 -29.92
CA PRO A 254 -20.22 7.20 -30.28
C PRO A 254 -19.10 7.88 -31.07
N ALA A 255 -19.42 8.35 -32.27
CA ALA A 255 -18.50 9.16 -33.05
C ALA A 255 -18.09 10.34 -32.18
N LYS A 256 -16.79 10.55 -31.97
CA LYS A 256 -16.26 11.79 -31.38
C LYS A 256 -16.97 12.95 -32.06
N GLU A 257 -17.77 13.69 -31.30
CA GLU A 257 -18.38 14.92 -31.77
C GLU A 257 -17.24 15.83 -32.21
N GLN A 258 -17.12 15.97 -33.54
CA GLN A 258 -16.26 16.97 -34.13
C GLN A 258 -16.79 18.31 -33.66
N MET A 259 -15.99 19.00 -32.86
CA MET A 259 -16.26 20.39 -32.50
C MET A 259 -16.47 21.19 -33.79
N PRO A 260 -17.57 21.95 -33.92
CA PRO A 260 -17.78 22.80 -35.07
C PRO A 260 -16.73 23.91 -35.10
N ASP A 261 -16.17 24.06 -36.30
CA ASP A 261 -15.17 25.02 -36.74
C ASP A 261 -15.54 26.46 -36.32
N LYS A 262 -14.75 27.06 -35.40
CA LYS A 262 -14.90 28.48 -35.06
C LYS A 262 -14.26 29.33 -36.17
N LYS A 263 -14.96 29.47 -37.29
CA LYS A 263 -14.79 30.62 -38.20
C LYS A 263 -15.87 31.66 -37.93
N SER A 264 -15.37 32.81 -37.46
CA SER A 264 -15.83 34.16 -37.82
C SER A 264 -17.34 34.45 -37.83
N MET A 265 -17.80 35.30 -36.91
CA MET A 265 -18.39 36.61 -37.24
C MET A 265 -18.89 37.31 -35.97
N LYS A 266 -18.12 38.31 -35.51
CA LYS A 266 -18.64 39.46 -34.75
C LYS A 266 -18.81 40.61 -35.76
N LYS A 267 -20.04 41.13 -35.84
CA LYS A 267 -20.55 42.40 -36.43
C LYS A 267 -21.95 42.07 -36.99
N ASN A 268 -23.06 42.73 -36.68
CA ASN A 268 -23.36 44.02 -36.09
C ASN A 268 -24.73 43.94 -35.38
N GLN A 269 -24.94 44.77 -34.35
CA GLN A 269 -26.27 45.15 -33.86
C GLN A 269 -26.99 46.05 -34.88
N PRO A 270 -28.33 46.05 -34.96
CA PRO A 270 -29.09 47.15 -35.53
C PRO A 270 -29.52 48.15 -34.43
N GLU A 271 -29.29 49.43 -34.76
CA GLU A 271 -30.08 50.65 -34.51
C GLU A 271 -30.84 50.83 -33.17
N ARG A 272 -30.44 51.88 -32.43
CA ARG A 272 -31.15 53.16 -32.37
C ARG A 272 -30.31 54.25 -31.70
#